data_AF-A0A2A4FNF8-F1
#
_entry.id   AF-A0A2A4FNF8-F1
#
_cell.length_a   1.000
_cell.length_b   1.000
_cell.length_c   1.000
_cell.angle_alpha   90.00
_cell.angle_beta   90.00
_cell.angle_gamma   90.00
#
_symmetry.space_group_name_H-M   'P 1'
#
loop_
_entity.id
_entity.type
_entity.pdbx_description
1 polymer ?
#
loop_
_entity_poly.entity_id
_entity_poly.type
_entity_poly.pdbx_seq_one_letter_code
_entity_poly.pdbx_strand_id
1 'polypeptide(L)'
;MGWLTMSRFHMGGHKTAKDYLDAQFTYSREADGTIKGLKVLASSCPQNRTYYAAAQVMIDGVGKEVFAIVCKVMWNPKSKSGEHFGYKDMDESVGPYEDSCPRHILDLLTPTDREHALDWRARCRANLARRSRKIEDGDRIKLAQALTFSDGHVGDEFIVVKRGRRLSFRDPATRCGYAISRFMERDWTILPVTKVHKTIFA
;
A
#
# COMPACT_ATOMS: atom_id res chain seq x y z
N MET A 1 -8.64 19.63 -0.72
CA MET A 1 -8.77 19.59 -2.19
C MET A 1 -9.83 18.59 -2.62
N GLY A 2 -10.54 18.88 -3.71
CA GLY A 2 -11.63 18.07 -4.29
C GLY A 2 -11.12 16.93 -5.19
N TRP A 3 -12.03 16.19 -5.81
CA TRP A 3 -11.68 15.22 -6.85
C TRP A 3 -11.53 15.95 -8.19
N LEU A 4 -10.49 15.61 -8.94
CA LEU A 4 -10.38 15.90 -10.36
C LEU A 4 -10.86 14.68 -11.14
N THR A 5 -11.87 14.87 -11.97
CA THR A 5 -12.49 13.81 -12.77
C THR A 5 -12.39 14.16 -14.25
N MET A 6 -12.27 13.14 -15.09
CA MET A 6 -12.19 13.29 -16.53
C MET A 6 -12.59 12.02 -17.26
N SER A 7 -12.86 12.18 -18.56
CA SER A 7 -12.96 11.04 -19.46
C SER A 7 -11.60 10.37 -19.62
N ARG A 8 -11.59 9.03 -19.73
CA ARG A 8 -10.36 8.27 -20.03
C ARG A 8 -9.69 8.71 -21.33
N PHE A 9 -10.45 9.30 -22.26
CA PHE A 9 -9.93 9.81 -23.52
C PHE A 9 -9.15 11.12 -23.36
N HIS A 10 -9.32 11.82 -22.24
CA HIS A 10 -8.58 13.05 -21.91
C HIS A 10 -7.31 12.79 -21.09
N MET A 11 -6.95 11.52 -20.88
CA MET A 11 -5.69 11.14 -20.24
C MET A 11 -4.48 11.24 -21.18
N GLY A 12 -4.55 12.02 -22.27
CA GLY A 12 -3.41 12.22 -23.18
C GLY A 12 -2.82 10.95 -23.80
N GLY A 13 -3.63 9.89 -23.99
CA GLY A 13 -3.18 8.59 -24.49
C GLY A 13 -2.52 7.67 -23.45
N HIS A 14 -2.37 8.12 -22.19
CA HIS A 14 -1.87 7.28 -21.11
C HIS A 14 -2.85 6.15 -20.78
N LYS A 15 -2.34 4.91 -20.74
CA LYS A 15 -3.14 3.70 -20.52
C LYS A 15 -3.42 3.43 -19.03
N THR A 16 -2.57 3.95 -18.15
CA THR A 16 -2.66 3.72 -16.70
C THR A 16 -2.71 5.03 -15.94
N ALA A 17 -3.29 5.00 -14.74
CA ALA A 17 -3.29 6.15 -13.85
C ALA A 17 -1.87 6.56 -13.45
N LYS A 18 -0.96 5.58 -13.28
CA LYS A 18 0.43 5.83 -12.96
C LYS A 18 1.10 6.67 -14.05
N ASP A 19 1.02 6.23 -15.31
CA ASP A 19 1.70 6.93 -16.41
C ASP A 19 1.14 8.34 -16.61
N TYR A 20 -0.18 8.49 -16.45
CA TYR A 20 -0.82 9.80 -16.50
C TYR A 20 -0.33 10.72 -15.37
N LEU A 21 -0.31 10.24 -14.13
CA LEU A 21 0.10 11.03 -12.98
C LEU A 21 1.61 11.31 -12.96
N ASP A 22 2.44 10.39 -13.46
CA ASP A 22 3.87 10.63 -13.68
C ASP A 22 4.10 11.84 -14.59
N ALA A 23 3.34 11.91 -15.69
CA ALA A 23 3.38 13.02 -16.63
C ALA A 23 2.81 14.31 -16.01
N GLN A 24 1.70 14.23 -15.26
CA GLN A 24 1.12 15.42 -14.62
C GLN A 24 2.05 16.02 -13.55
N PHE A 25 2.76 15.19 -12.78
CA PHE A 25 3.69 15.65 -11.74
C PHE A 25 5.13 15.78 -12.22
N THR A 26 5.37 15.68 -13.53
CA THR A 26 6.65 15.99 -14.17
C THR A 26 6.47 17.16 -15.11
N TYR A 27 6.75 18.37 -14.64
CA TYR A 27 6.57 19.59 -15.41
C TYR A 27 7.60 20.65 -15.03
N SER A 28 7.81 21.60 -15.94
CA SER A 28 8.55 22.84 -15.71
C SER A 28 7.73 24.02 -16.21
N ARG A 29 7.68 25.11 -15.44
CA ARG A 29 6.97 26.34 -15.78
C ARG A 29 7.87 27.52 -15.41
N GLU A 30 7.95 28.49 -16.32
CA GLU A 30 8.58 29.77 -16.04
C GLU A 30 7.59 30.67 -15.29
N ALA A 31 8.04 31.23 -14.17
CA ALA A 31 7.30 32.23 -13.40
C ALA A 31 8.30 33.22 -12.80
N ASP A 32 8.07 34.52 -13.03
CA ASP A 32 8.91 35.61 -12.51
C ASP A 32 10.41 35.44 -12.84
N GLY A 33 10.73 35.01 -14.07
CA GLY A 33 12.10 34.81 -14.54
C GLY A 33 12.83 33.61 -13.91
N THR A 34 12.12 32.78 -13.14
CA THR A 34 12.63 31.53 -12.55
C THR A 34 11.88 30.34 -13.14
N ILE A 35 12.60 29.28 -13.52
CA ILE A 35 11.98 28.04 -14.00
C ILE A 35 11.73 27.14 -12.80
N LYS A 36 10.47 26.95 -12.41
CA LYS A 36 10.08 26.05 -11.31
C LYS A 36 9.34 24.83 -11.84
N GLY A 37 9.53 23.69 -11.21
CA GLY A 37 8.92 22.46 -11.67
C GLY A 37 8.95 21.33 -10.65
N LEU A 38 8.37 20.22 -11.06
CA LEU A 38 8.45 18.94 -10.36
C LEU A 38 8.99 17.90 -11.32
N LYS A 39 9.76 16.96 -10.77
CA LYS A 39 10.25 15.79 -11.49
C LYS A 39 9.97 14.54 -10.65
N VAL A 40 9.20 13.61 -11.18
CA VAL A 40 9.00 12.31 -10.53
C VAL A 40 10.25 11.45 -10.67
N LEU A 41 10.84 11.04 -9.54
CA LEU A 41 12.03 10.18 -9.50
C LEU A 41 11.66 8.70 -9.48
N ALA A 42 10.62 8.34 -8.74
CA ALA A 42 10.04 7.01 -8.70
C ALA A 42 8.55 7.10 -8.36
N SER A 43 7.78 6.16 -8.88
CA SER A 43 6.34 6.10 -8.61
C SER A 43 5.80 4.69 -8.67
N SER A 44 4.65 4.50 -8.02
CA SER A 44 3.93 3.24 -8.00
C SER A 44 2.44 3.50 -7.79
N CYS A 45 1.60 2.67 -8.40
CA CYS A 45 0.14 2.73 -8.18
C CYS A 45 -0.39 1.34 -7.77
N PRO A 46 -0.14 0.89 -6.53
CA PRO A 46 -0.59 -0.42 -6.07
C PRO A 46 -2.10 -0.60 -6.27
N GLN A 47 -2.47 -1.72 -6.90
CA GLN A 47 -3.86 -2.11 -7.20
C GLN A 47 -4.63 -1.07 -8.03
N ASN A 48 -3.95 -0.10 -8.66
CA ASN A 48 -4.56 1.01 -9.39
C ASN A 48 -5.57 1.82 -8.54
N ARG A 49 -5.30 1.94 -7.23
CA ARG A 49 -6.17 2.61 -6.24
C ARG A 49 -5.53 3.82 -5.59
N THR A 50 -4.22 3.77 -5.34
CA THR A 50 -3.49 4.88 -4.76
C THR A 50 -2.16 4.99 -5.48
N TYR A 51 -1.89 6.15 -6.03
CA TYR A 51 -0.61 6.51 -6.61
C TYR A 51 0.27 7.11 -5.52
N TYR A 52 1.54 6.69 -5.50
CA TYR A 52 2.58 7.25 -4.66
C TYR A 52 3.75 7.63 -5.56
N ALA A 53 4.39 8.77 -5.30
CA ALA A 53 5.59 9.17 -5.99
C ALA A 53 6.55 9.94 -5.09
N ALA A 54 7.85 9.75 -5.31
CA ALA A 54 8.88 10.66 -4.86
C ALA A 54 9.06 11.74 -5.93
N ALA A 55 8.65 12.96 -5.62
CA ALA A 55 8.74 14.10 -6.53
C ALA A 55 9.82 15.06 -6.04
N GLN A 56 10.75 15.39 -6.93
CA GLN A 56 11.81 16.36 -6.68
C GLN A 56 11.36 17.74 -7.15
N VAL A 57 11.49 18.74 -6.27
CA VAL A 57 11.35 20.14 -6.64
C VAL A 57 12.52 20.54 -7.53
N MET A 58 12.21 21.14 -8.68
CA MET A 58 13.19 21.64 -9.64
C MET A 58 13.12 23.17 -9.67
N ILE A 59 14.27 23.84 -9.53
CA ILE A 59 14.40 25.30 -9.66
C ILE A 59 15.61 25.59 -10.55
N ASP A 60 15.39 26.24 -11.69
CA ASP A 60 16.40 26.57 -12.70
C ASP A 60 17.26 25.35 -13.12
N GLY A 61 16.60 24.21 -13.28
CA GLY A 61 17.25 22.94 -13.63
C GLY A 61 17.97 22.25 -12.46
N VAL A 62 18.04 22.87 -11.28
CA VAL A 62 18.65 22.31 -10.08
C VAL A 62 17.61 21.58 -9.22
N GLY A 63 17.88 20.32 -8.91
CA GLY A 63 17.05 19.52 -7.99
C GLY A 63 17.22 19.96 -6.54
N LYS A 64 16.10 20.08 -5.82
CA LYS A 64 16.01 20.45 -4.41
C LYS A 64 15.39 19.29 -3.60
N GLU A 65 14.48 19.63 -2.68
CA GLU A 65 13.80 18.67 -1.82
C GLU A 65 13.02 17.61 -2.60
N VAL A 66 12.93 16.42 -2.03
CA VAL A 66 12.15 15.30 -2.55
C VAL A 66 11.10 14.95 -1.53
N PHE A 67 9.83 15.14 -1.89
CA PHE A 67 8.70 14.86 -1.02
C PHE A 67 7.78 13.81 -1.67
N ALA A 68 6.91 13.23 -0.87
CA ALA A 68 5.95 12.25 -1.37
C ALA A 68 4.65 12.90 -1.84
N ILE A 69 4.24 12.57 -3.06
CA ILE A 69 2.89 12.82 -3.59
C ILE A 69 2.07 11.55 -3.42
N VAL A 70 0.85 11.71 -2.94
CA VAL A 70 -0.12 10.63 -2.73
C VAL A 70 -1.43 11.00 -3.44
N CYS A 71 -1.84 10.23 -4.44
CA CYS A 71 -3.13 10.44 -5.10
C CYS A 71 -4.06 9.25 -4.89
N LYS A 72 -5.26 9.49 -4.39
CA LYS A 72 -6.33 8.49 -4.53
C LYS A 72 -6.74 8.43 -5.99
N VAL A 73 -6.91 7.23 -6.51
CA VAL A 73 -7.27 6.98 -7.90
C VAL A 73 -8.62 6.30 -7.94
N MET A 74 -9.48 6.79 -8.83
CA MET A 74 -10.80 6.25 -9.11
C MET A 74 -10.89 5.85 -10.58
N TRP A 75 -11.40 4.65 -10.81
CA TRP A 75 -11.80 4.19 -12.14
C TRP A 75 -13.27 3.80 -12.10
N ASN A 76 -14.08 4.45 -12.95
CA ASN A 76 -15.48 4.14 -13.15
C ASN A 76 -15.75 3.90 -14.65
N PRO A 77 -15.48 2.69 -15.18
CA PRO A 77 -15.71 2.37 -16.59
C PRO A 77 -17.18 2.47 -17.01
N LYS A 78 -18.13 2.44 -16.05
CA LYS A 78 -19.57 2.50 -16.29
C LYS A 78 -20.15 3.89 -16.02
N SER A 79 -19.30 4.91 -15.94
CA SER A 79 -19.73 6.27 -15.63
C SER A 79 -20.70 6.81 -16.68
N LYS A 80 -21.89 7.22 -16.24
CA LYS A 80 -22.90 7.82 -17.12
C LYS A 80 -22.60 9.27 -17.50
N SER A 81 -21.80 9.98 -16.68
CA SER A 81 -21.36 11.35 -16.98
C SER A 81 -20.20 11.40 -17.99
N GLY A 82 -19.65 10.25 -18.39
CA GLY A 82 -18.45 10.17 -19.23
C GLY A 82 -17.15 10.42 -18.45
N GLU A 83 -17.22 10.64 -17.14
CA GLU A 83 -16.05 10.77 -16.26
C GLU A 83 -15.62 9.40 -15.75
N HIS A 84 -14.70 8.77 -16.49
CA HIS A 84 -14.28 7.39 -16.24
C HIS A 84 -13.09 7.28 -15.30
N PHE A 85 -12.32 8.35 -15.18
CA PHE A 85 -11.11 8.43 -14.38
C PHE A 85 -11.19 9.63 -13.45
N GLY A 86 -10.69 9.48 -12.24
CA GLY A 86 -10.49 10.60 -11.35
C GLY A 86 -9.35 10.37 -10.39
N TYR A 87 -8.79 11.47 -9.89
CA TYR A 87 -7.81 11.43 -8.83
C TYR A 87 -8.01 12.57 -7.85
N LYS A 88 -7.51 12.35 -6.64
CA LYS A 88 -7.42 13.38 -5.61
C LYS A 88 -6.00 13.39 -5.09
N ASP A 89 -5.28 14.44 -5.41
CA ASP A 89 -3.90 14.67 -5.02
C ASP A 89 -3.80 15.23 -3.60
N MET A 90 -2.76 14.77 -2.92
CA MET A 90 -2.34 15.12 -1.56
C MET A 90 -0.82 14.96 -1.54
N ASP A 91 -0.16 15.63 -0.61
CA ASP A 91 1.25 15.37 -0.30
C ASP A 91 1.38 14.83 1.13
N GLU A 92 2.56 14.34 1.49
CA GLU A 92 2.81 13.79 2.82
C GLU A 92 2.56 14.78 3.97
N SER A 93 2.67 16.09 3.74
CA SER A 93 2.48 17.08 4.81
C SER A 93 1.03 17.27 5.24
N VAL A 94 0.05 16.78 4.48
CA VAL A 94 -1.36 16.74 4.91
C VAL A 94 -1.72 15.42 5.61
N GLY A 95 -0.75 14.53 5.83
CA GLY A 95 -0.93 13.28 6.59
C GLY A 95 -1.97 12.33 5.98
N PRO A 96 -1.85 11.93 4.70
CA PRO A 96 -2.87 11.10 4.05
C PRO A 96 -3.08 9.76 4.78
N TYR A 97 -4.30 9.24 4.76
CA TYR A 97 -4.59 7.96 5.44
C TYR A 97 -3.91 6.78 4.73
N GLU A 98 -3.82 6.84 3.40
CA GLU A 98 -3.21 5.80 2.57
C GLU A 98 -1.71 5.61 2.87
N ASP A 99 -1.36 4.47 3.47
CA ASP A 99 -0.03 4.15 4.02
C ASP A 99 0.66 2.96 3.33
N SER A 100 0.23 2.63 2.11
CA SER A 100 0.77 1.49 1.35
C SER A 100 1.92 1.90 0.44
N CYS A 101 2.63 2.98 0.77
CA CYS A 101 3.74 3.51 -0.02
C CYS A 101 4.89 2.48 -0.08
N PRO A 102 5.37 2.11 -1.28
CA PRO A 102 6.51 1.21 -1.43
C PRO A 102 7.82 1.73 -0.85
N ARG A 103 8.66 0.81 -0.37
CA ARG A 103 9.97 1.11 0.24
C ARG A 103 10.87 2.00 -0.62
N HIS A 104 10.98 1.68 -1.92
CA HIS A 104 11.86 2.39 -2.84
C HIS A 104 11.47 3.86 -3.06
N ILE A 105 10.21 4.24 -2.83
CA ILE A 105 9.77 5.65 -2.85
C ILE A 105 10.17 6.33 -1.55
N LEU A 106 9.89 5.69 -0.40
CA LEU A 106 10.22 6.24 0.93
C LEU A 106 11.72 6.49 1.12
N ASP A 107 12.57 5.69 0.48
CA ASP A 107 14.03 5.81 0.58
C ASP A 107 14.61 6.97 -0.28
N LEU A 108 13.82 7.54 -1.19
CA LEU A 108 14.22 8.71 -1.98
C LEU A 108 13.85 10.05 -1.33
N LEU A 109 13.00 10.03 -0.30
CA LEU A 109 12.46 11.25 0.28
C LEU A 109 13.52 11.96 1.13
N THR A 110 13.66 13.28 0.93
CA THR A 110 14.57 14.08 1.75
C THR A 110 14.08 14.16 3.19
N PRO A 111 14.98 14.30 4.19
CA PRO A 111 14.59 14.58 5.57
C PRO A 111 13.64 15.79 5.65
N THR A 112 12.71 15.74 6.60
CA THR A 112 11.72 16.81 6.85
C THR A 112 11.41 16.88 8.34
N ASP A 113 10.97 18.04 8.80
CA ASP A 113 10.53 18.36 10.16
C ASP A 113 9.00 18.44 10.28
N ARG A 114 8.26 18.30 9.16
CA ARG A 114 6.80 18.36 9.16
C ARG A 114 6.21 17.14 9.85
N GLU A 115 5.54 17.36 10.98
CA GLU A 115 5.00 16.31 11.85
C GLU A 115 4.10 15.31 11.10
N HIS A 116 3.14 15.79 10.31
CA HIS A 116 2.24 14.93 9.52
C HIS A 116 2.98 14.07 8.48
N ALA A 117 4.06 14.60 7.88
CA ALA A 117 4.87 13.86 6.94
C ALA A 117 5.67 12.76 7.65
N LEU A 118 6.24 13.07 8.81
CA LEU A 118 6.95 12.11 9.65
C LEU A 118 6.04 10.97 10.12
N ASP A 119 4.84 11.29 10.62
CA ASP A 119 3.83 10.29 11.00
C ASP A 119 3.45 9.40 9.80
N TRP A 120 3.13 10.01 8.66
CA TRP A 120 2.75 9.27 7.46
C TRP A 120 3.86 8.31 6.99
N ARG A 121 5.12 8.77 6.95
CA ARG A 121 6.27 7.93 6.61
C ARG A 121 6.44 6.79 7.61
N ALA A 122 6.26 7.04 8.90
CA ALA A 122 6.33 6.02 9.95
C ALA A 122 5.24 4.96 9.77
N ARG A 123 3.99 5.36 9.51
CA ARG A 123 2.87 4.44 9.20
C ARG A 123 3.17 3.60 7.97
N CYS A 124 3.71 4.19 6.90
CA CYS A 124 4.10 3.45 5.71
C CYS A 124 5.17 2.39 6.01
N ARG A 125 6.22 2.75 6.76
CA ARG A 125 7.27 1.80 7.16
C ARG A 125 6.72 0.67 8.04
N ALA A 126 5.83 0.98 8.98
CA ALA A 126 5.17 -0.02 9.81
C ALA A 126 4.31 -0.99 8.98
N ASN A 127 3.54 -0.47 8.02
CA ASN A 127 2.73 -1.29 7.11
C ASN A 127 3.60 -2.22 6.26
N LEU A 128 4.71 -1.71 5.70
CA LEU A 128 5.68 -2.54 4.98
C LEU A 128 6.24 -3.66 5.86
N ALA A 129 6.62 -3.35 7.11
CA ALA A 129 7.11 -4.35 8.06
C ALA A 129 6.05 -5.44 8.31
N ARG A 130 4.79 -5.07 8.60
CA ARG A 130 3.69 -6.02 8.80
C ARG A 130 3.48 -6.93 7.60
N ARG A 131 3.50 -6.38 6.39
CA ARG A 131 3.29 -7.11 5.13
C ARG A 131 4.48 -7.98 4.72
N SER A 132 5.68 -7.66 5.20
CA SER A 132 6.92 -8.41 4.93
C SER A 132 7.13 -9.61 5.84
N ARG A 133 6.31 -9.77 6.90
CA ARG A 133 6.38 -10.92 7.80
C ARG A 133 6.29 -12.22 7.00
N LYS A 134 7.21 -13.15 7.29
CA LYS A 134 7.21 -14.47 6.66
C LYS A 134 6.25 -15.38 7.41
N ILE A 135 5.59 -16.21 6.63
CA ILE A 135 4.70 -17.26 7.13
C ILE A 135 4.85 -18.44 6.19
N GLU A 136 4.90 -19.66 6.71
CA GLU A 136 5.06 -20.87 5.92
C GLU A 136 3.82 -21.76 5.95
N ASP A 137 3.76 -22.69 4.99
CA ASP A 137 2.70 -23.70 5.00
C ASP A 137 2.83 -24.57 6.25
N GLY A 138 1.72 -24.83 6.93
CA GLY A 138 1.68 -25.61 8.16
C GLY A 138 2.02 -24.84 9.44
N ASP A 139 2.43 -23.57 9.37
CA ASP A 139 2.62 -22.75 10.57
C ASP A 139 1.33 -22.68 11.39
N ARG A 140 1.44 -22.85 12.71
CA ARG A 140 0.33 -22.57 13.62
C ARG A 140 0.44 -21.12 14.05
N ILE A 141 -0.60 -20.33 13.85
CA ILE A 141 -0.65 -18.93 14.23
C ILE A 141 -1.71 -18.68 15.29
N LYS A 142 -1.47 -17.66 16.10
CA LYS A 142 -2.43 -17.10 17.05
C LYS A 142 -2.64 -15.62 16.75
N LEU A 143 -3.88 -15.26 16.48
CA LEU A 143 -4.33 -13.88 16.33
C LEU A 143 -4.40 -13.21 17.70
N ALA A 144 -4.09 -11.91 17.75
CA ALA A 144 -4.27 -11.15 18.99
C ALA A 144 -5.74 -10.99 19.38
N GLN A 145 -6.65 -11.04 18.41
CA GLN A 145 -8.10 -10.95 18.59
C GLN A 145 -8.78 -12.12 17.86
N ALA A 146 -9.67 -12.82 18.56
CA ALA A 146 -10.50 -13.87 17.97
C ALA A 146 -11.41 -13.31 16.88
N LEU A 147 -11.61 -14.10 15.82
CA LEU A 147 -12.48 -13.75 14.71
C LEU A 147 -13.75 -14.58 14.73
N THR A 148 -14.87 -13.93 14.46
CA THR A 148 -16.16 -14.59 14.21
C THR A 148 -16.34 -14.80 12.71
N PHE A 149 -16.62 -16.05 12.33
CA PHE A 149 -16.87 -16.47 10.95
C PHE A 149 -18.36 -16.63 10.68
N SER A 150 -18.73 -16.72 9.40
CA SER A 150 -20.13 -16.79 8.95
C SER A 150 -20.87 -18.06 9.37
N ASP A 151 -20.15 -19.13 9.68
CA ASP A 151 -20.66 -20.39 10.24
C ASP A 151 -20.86 -20.33 11.76
N GLY A 152 -20.62 -19.17 12.39
CA GLY A 152 -20.70 -18.97 13.83
C GLY A 152 -19.44 -19.40 14.58
N HIS A 153 -18.43 -19.95 13.90
CA HIS A 153 -17.17 -20.29 14.55
C HIS A 153 -16.47 -19.03 15.05
N VAL A 154 -15.95 -19.09 16.28
CA VAL A 154 -15.11 -18.05 16.87
C VAL A 154 -13.76 -18.67 17.21
N GLY A 155 -12.69 -18.14 16.61
CA GLY A 155 -11.35 -18.69 16.79
C GLY A 155 -10.26 -17.64 16.65
N ASP A 156 -9.19 -17.81 17.41
CA ASP A 156 -7.95 -17.01 17.34
C ASP A 156 -6.75 -17.85 16.87
N GLU A 157 -6.83 -19.18 16.90
CA GLU A 157 -5.75 -20.08 16.50
C GLU A 157 -6.06 -20.83 15.22
N PHE A 158 -5.10 -20.80 14.28
CA PHE A 158 -5.28 -21.44 12.98
C PHE A 158 -3.97 -22.05 12.49
N ILE A 159 -4.07 -23.08 11.64
CA ILE A 159 -2.94 -23.60 10.90
C ILE A 159 -3.00 -23.04 9.49
N VAL A 160 -1.87 -22.51 9.02
CA VAL A 160 -1.71 -21.93 7.70
C VAL A 160 -1.73 -23.04 6.65
N VAL A 161 -2.50 -22.82 5.59
CA VAL A 161 -2.56 -23.68 4.41
C VAL A 161 -2.30 -22.82 3.18
N LYS A 162 -1.12 -22.99 2.57
CA LYS A 162 -0.72 -22.33 1.33
C LYS A 162 -1.05 -23.20 0.12
N ARG A 163 -1.64 -22.59 -0.90
CA ARG A 163 -1.81 -23.19 -2.24
C ARG A 163 -1.32 -22.20 -3.29
N GLY A 164 -0.06 -22.32 -3.68
CA GLY A 164 0.61 -21.29 -4.50
C GLY A 164 0.60 -19.94 -3.79
N ARG A 165 -0.02 -18.93 -4.42
CA ARG A 165 -0.18 -17.58 -3.83
C ARG A 165 -1.36 -17.44 -2.88
N ARG A 166 -2.28 -18.42 -2.86
CA ARG A 166 -3.47 -18.36 -2.02
C ARG A 166 -3.14 -18.80 -0.60
N LEU A 167 -3.51 -17.96 0.35
CA LEU A 167 -3.48 -18.25 1.79
C LEU A 167 -4.88 -18.66 2.25
N SER A 168 -4.95 -19.76 2.97
CA SER A 168 -6.13 -20.24 3.68
C SER A 168 -5.71 -20.76 5.04
N PHE A 169 -6.69 -21.00 5.90
CA PHE A 169 -6.47 -21.36 7.29
C PHE A 169 -7.31 -22.58 7.62
N ARG A 170 -6.87 -23.40 8.55
CA ARG A 170 -7.68 -24.48 9.09
C ARG A 170 -7.68 -24.40 10.60
N ASP A 171 -8.83 -24.63 11.19
CA ASP A 171 -8.93 -24.75 12.64
C ASP A 171 -8.19 -26.03 13.10
N PRO A 172 -7.36 -25.95 14.15
CA PRO A 172 -6.55 -27.10 14.59
C PRO A 172 -7.38 -28.26 15.15
N ALA A 173 -8.57 -28.02 15.68
CA ALA A 173 -9.40 -29.03 16.32
C ALA A 173 -10.39 -29.69 15.34
N THR A 174 -11.19 -28.87 14.66
CA THR A 174 -12.25 -29.28 13.74
C THR A 174 -11.75 -29.55 12.33
N ARG A 175 -10.56 -29.04 11.97
CA ARG A 175 -9.98 -29.07 10.61
C ARG A 175 -10.80 -28.34 9.55
N CYS A 176 -11.83 -27.59 9.96
CA CYS A 176 -12.62 -26.75 9.07
C CYS A 176 -11.75 -25.66 8.44
N GLY A 177 -12.01 -25.34 7.17
CA GLY A 177 -11.25 -24.37 6.40
C GLY A 177 -11.84 -22.96 6.48
N TYR A 178 -10.98 -21.98 6.72
CA TYR A 178 -11.33 -20.58 6.90
C TYR A 178 -10.50 -19.66 5.98
N ALA A 179 -11.11 -18.54 5.59
CA ALA A 179 -10.42 -17.45 4.90
C ALA A 179 -10.33 -16.24 5.83
N ILE A 180 -9.12 -15.80 6.12
CA ILE A 180 -8.87 -14.67 7.02
C ILE A 180 -8.54 -13.45 6.16
N SER A 181 -9.52 -12.56 6.00
CA SER A 181 -9.37 -11.31 5.25
C SER A 181 -8.25 -10.44 5.80
N ARG A 182 -7.41 -9.91 4.90
CA ARG A 182 -6.28 -9.01 5.24
C ARG A 182 -5.39 -9.57 6.36
N PHE A 183 -5.18 -10.90 6.37
CA PHE A 183 -4.40 -11.57 7.41
C PHE A 183 -3.04 -10.91 7.71
N MET A 184 -2.30 -10.51 6.66
CA MET A 184 -1.00 -9.85 6.82
C MET A 184 -1.05 -8.45 7.46
N GLU A 185 -2.22 -7.83 7.51
CA GLU A 185 -2.45 -6.55 8.19
C GLU A 185 -2.84 -6.73 9.67
N ARG A 186 -3.16 -7.96 10.10
CA ARG A 186 -3.58 -8.26 11.47
C ARG A 186 -2.41 -8.57 12.39
N ASP A 187 -2.60 -8.40 13.70
CA ASP A 187 -1.65 -8.82 14.70
C ASP A 187 -1.75 -10.32 14.94
N TRP A 188 -0.63 -11.01 14.76
CA TRP A 188 -0.53 -12.46 14.90
C TRP A 188 0.89 -12.87 15.27
N THR A 189 1.00 -14.01 15.93
CA THR A 189 2.26 -14.65 16.30
C THR A 189 2.27 -16.10 15.81
N ILE A 190 3.44 -16.63 15.49
CA ILE A 190 3.60 -18.07 15.19
C ILE A 190 3.75 -18.79 16.53
N LEU A 191 2.90 -19.77 16.78
CA LEU A 191 2.99 -20.64 17.93
C LEU A 191 4.09 -21.67 17.68
N PRO A 192 5.01 -21.90 18.64
CA PRO A 192 6.03 -22.92 18.50
C PRO A 192 5.34 -24.28 18.39
N VAL A 193 5.64 -25.02 17.32
CA VAL A 193 5.20 -26.41 17.20
C VAL A 193 6.07 -27.22 18.14
N THR A 194 5.51 -27.71 19.26
CA THR A 194 6.17 -28.69 20.11
C THR A 194 6.35 -29.96 19.28
N LYS A 195 7.51 -30.11 18.64
CA LYS A 195 7.94 -31.38 18.08
C LYS A 195 8.19 -32.31 19.27
N VAL A 196 7.19 -33.12 19.62
CA VAL A 196 7.40 -34.24 20.54
C VAL A 196 8.36 -35.18 19.81
N HIS A 197 9.64 -35.15 20.17
CA HIS A 197 10.58 -36.17 19.73
C HIS A 197 10.02 -37.51 20.21
N LYS A 198 9.71 -38.41 19.26
CA LYS A 198 9.42 -39.81 19.59
C LYS A 198 10.61 -40.31 20.40
N THR A 199 10.40 -40.48 21.70
CA THR A 199 11.36 -41.18 22.55
C THR A 199 11.30 -42.63 22.10
N ILE A 200 12.31 -43.06 21.35
CA ILE A 200 12.48 -44.46 20.99
C ILE A 200 12.98 -45.13 22.27
N PHE A 201 12.13 -45.91 22.93
CA PHE A 201 12.60 -46.85 23.94
C PHE A 201 13.27 -47.99 23.18
N ALA A 202 14.59 -48.11 23.35
CA ALA A 202 15.40 -49.23 22.89
C ALA A 202 15.29 -50.40 23.87
#